data_AF-A0A9W6K8W7-F1
#
_entry.id   AF-A0A9W6K8W7-F1
#
_cell.length_a   1.000
_cell.length_b   1.000
_cell.length_c   1.000
_cell.angle_alpha   90.00
_cell.angle_beta   90.00
_cell.angle_gamma   90.00
#
_symmetry.space_group_name_H-M   'P 1'
#
loop_
_entity.id
_entity.type
_entity.pdbx_description
1 polymer ?
#
loop_
_entity_poly.entity_id
_entity_poly.type
_entity_poly.pdbx_seq_one_letter_code
_entity_poly.pdbx_strand_id
1 'polypeptide(L)'
;MKRAIKTLVAAGVVGSAALVGGAYLGLVNVGADDPHFPAVHAFLTMARDRSIEVRSKDIEVPNLNDDALIKAGAGNYNSMCIGCHLAPGVAETELSQSLYPAPPNLTKVGIDGNPAAAFWVIKHGIKATGMPAWGKSMGDQYIWGMVAFLDQLPKMDAGQYQALVASSGGHDHGGGETQMHNHEGQHGSAKADHHAEPEAATDHHASDSSKANAGADHHGDSSSSADHHAADMTPSGSGADHHATDGQTAEGAAGHHETEPAQKEQTPAAAPNTHTHADGKEHLHDS
;
A
#
# COMPACT_ATOMS: atom_id res chain seq x y z
N MET A 1 -5.44 -52.83 -3.80
CA MET A 1 -5.72 -51.62 -4.61
C MET A 1 -7.15 -51.10 -4.44
N LYS A 2 -8.22 -51.80 -4.86
CA LYS A 2 -9.62 -51.28 -4.77
C LYS A 2 -10.07 -50.89 -3.34
N ARG A 3 -9.69 -51.67 -2.33
CA ARG A 3 -9.99 -51.36 -0.91
C ARG A 3 -9.25 -50.12 -0.43
N ALA A 4 -7.97 -49.99 -0.76
CA ALA A 4 -7.14 -48.83 -0.41
C ALA A 4 -7.65 -47.53 -1.06
N ILE A 5 -8.08 -47.59 -2.31
CA ILE A 5 -8.69 -46.43 -3.00
C ILE A 5 -10.00 -46.03 -2.31
N LYS A 6 -10.88 -46.99 -2.00
CA LYS A 6 -12.15 -46.70 -1.29
C LYS A 6 -11.91 -46.06 0.08
N THR A 7 -10.91 -46.54 0.83
CA THR A 7 -10.57 -45.94 2.13
C THR A 7 -9.99 -44.54 1.99
N LEU A 8 -9.13 -44.27 1.01
CA LEU A 8 -8.60 -42.92 0.77
C LEU A 8 -9.70 -41.94 0.36
N VAL A 9 -10.63 -42.38 -0.51
CA VAL A 9 -11.77 -41.56 -0.92
C VAL A 9 -12.68 -41.26 0.28
N ALA A 10 -13.04 -42.27 1.08
CA ALA A 10 -13.86 -42.07 2.26
C ALA A 10 -13.19 -41.12 3.27
N ALA A 11 -11.89 -41.30 3.53
CA ALA A 11 -11.12 -40.42 4.40
C ALA A 11 -11.08 -38.98 3.86
N GLY A 12 -10.90 -38.80 2.55
CA GLY A 12 -10.93 -37.49 1.89
C GLY A 12 -12.28 -36.79 2.06
N VAL A 13 -13.39 -37.51 1.83
CA VAL A 13 -14.76 -36.96 2.01
C VAL A 13 -15.00 -36.55 3.46
N VAL A 14 -14.65 -37.40 4.42
CA VAL A 14 -14.80 -37.08 5.85
C VAL A 14 -13.94 -35.87 6.24
N GLY A 15 -12.69 -35.81 5.76
CA GLY A 15 -11.81 -34.68 5.99
C GLY A 15 -12.36 -33.36 5.42
N SER A 16 -12.83 -33.37 4.17
CA SER A 16 -13.45 -32.20 3.55
C SER A 16 -14.73 -31.77 4.28
N ALA A 17 -15.59 -32.70 4.66
CA ALA A 17 -16.81 -32.41 5.42
C ALA A 17 -16.49 -31.79 6.78
N ALA A 18 -15.44 -32.27 7.47
CA ALA A 18 -15.00 -31.70 8.75
C ALA A 18 -14.45 -30.27 8.58
N LEU A 19 -13.67 -30.01 7.52
CA LEU A 19 -13.15 -28.66 7.23
C LEU A 19 -14.30 -27.68 6.92
N VAL A 20 -15.22 -28.06 6.04
CA VAL A 20 -16.39 -27.23 5.69
C VAL A 20 -17.30 -27.04 6.89
N GLY A 21 -17.56 -28.09 7.65
CA GLY A 21 -18.37 -28.02 8.87
C GLY A 21 -17.75 -27.11 9.91
N GLY A 22 -16.43 -27.21 10.14
CA GLY A 22 -15.72 -26.32 11.08
C GLY A 22 -15.77 -24.86 10.65
N ALA A 23 -15.56 -24.57 9.37
CA ALA A 23 -15.70 -23.22 8.83
C ALA A 23 -17.14 -22.68 8.95
N TYR A 24 -18.14 -23.48 8.58
CA TYR A 24 -19.55 -23.10 8.67
C TYR A 24 -20.00 -22.84 10.11
N LEU A 25 -19.46 -23.61 11.07
CA LEU A 25 -19.72 -23.42 12.49
C LEU A 25 -18.91 -22.27 13.12
N GLY A 26 -18.09 -21.56 12.34
CA GLY A 26 -17.31 -20.41 12.83
C GLY A 26 -16.13 -20.79 13.72
N LEU A 27 -15.62 -22.03 13.65
CA LEU A 27 -14.46 -22.47 14.43
C LEU A 27 -13.15 -21.87 13.91
N VAL A 28 -13.16 -21.28 12.71
CA VAL A 28 -12.03 -20.54 12.14
C VAL A 28 -12.26 -19.06 12.38
N ASN A 29 -11.46 -18.47 13.27
CA ASN A 29 -11.44 -17.03 13.45
C ASN A 29 -10.84 -16.38 12.20
N VAL A 30 -11.47 -15.31 11.71
CA VAL A 30 -11.03 -14.54 10.54
C VAL A 30 -10.55 -13.13 10.91
N GLY A 31 -10.50 -12.82 12.20
CA GLY A 31 -9.92 -11.57 12.71
C GLY A 31 -8.46 -11.43 12.28
N ALA A 32 -8.08 -10.24 11.82
CA ALA A 32 -6.71 -9.96 11.40
C ALA A 32 -5.72 -9.91 12.57
N ASP A 33 -6.22 -9.79 13.80
CA ASP A 33 -5.48 -9.83 15.06
C ASP A 33 -5.16 -11.26 15.52
N ASP A 34 -5.72 -12.29 14.88
CA ASP A 34 -5.45 -13.70 15.15
C ASP A 34 -4.64 -14.33 14.00
N PRO A 35 -3.31 -14.50 14.17
CA PRO A 35 -2.47 -15.05 13.12
C PRO A 35 -2.88 -16.46 12.70
N HIS A 36 -2.68 -16.77 11.41
CA HIS A 36 -2.83 -18.13 10.93
C HIS A 36 -2.00 -19.12 11.75
N PHE A 37 -2.51 -20.34 11.90
CA PHE A 37 -1.73 -21.46 12.43
C PHE A 37 -0.34 -21.54 11.76
N PRO A 38 0.74 -21.86 12.50
CA PRO A 38 2.11 -21.77 11.97
C PRO A 38 2.33 -22.50 10.63
N ALA A 39 1.71 -23.67 10.44
CA ALA A 39 1.80 -24.42 9.19
C ALA A 39 1.11 -23.70 8.01
N VAL A 40 -0.06 -23.08 8.27
CA VAL A 40 -0.78 -22.31 7.26
C VAL A 40 -0.01 -21.04 6.93
N HIS A 41 0.48 -20.33 7.94
CA HIS A 41 1.32 -19.14 7.76
C HIS A 41 2.58 -19.43 6.93
N ALA A 42 3.29 -20.52 7.25
CA ALA A 42 4.48 -20.95 6.51
C ALA A 42 4.16 -21.31 5.06
N PHE A 43 3.04 -22.01 4.82
CA PHE A 43 2.58 -22.33 3.48
C PHE A 43 2.26 -21.07 2.66
N LEU A 44 1.52 -20.12 3.24
CA LEU A 44 1.16 -18.86 2.58
C LEU A 44 2.40 -18.01 2.27
N THR A 45 3.36 -17.96 3.19
CA THR A 45 4.64 -17.26 3.00
C THR A 45 5.42 -17.87 1.84
N MET A 46 5.60 -19.20 1.84
CA MET A 46 6.27 -19.92 0.76
C MET A 46 5.58 -19.73 -0.60
N ALA A 47 4.25 -19.81 -0.63
CA ALA A 47 3.46 -19.63 -1.85
C ALA A 47 3.58 -18.20 -2.40
N ARG A 48 3.53 -17.19 -1.51
CA ARG A 48 3.75 -15.78 -1.86
C ARG A 48 5.13 -15.58 -2.47
N ASP A 49 6.18 -15.97 -1.75
CA ASP A 49 7.57 -15.70 -2.14
C ASP A 49 7.90 -16.40 -3.46
N ARG A 50 7.49 -17.68 -3.60
CA ARG A 50 7.68 -18.44 -4.84
C ARG A 50 6.89 -17.86 -6.01
N SER A 51 5.68 -17.36 -5.77
CA SER A 51 4.88 -16.73 -6.81
C SER A 51 5.52 -15.43 -7.30
N ILE A 52 6.00 -14.59 -6.40
CA ILE A 52 6.67 -13.34 -6.77
C ILE A 52 7.91 -13.66 -7.61
N GLU A 53 8.77 -14.57 -7.14
CA GLU A 53 10.00 -14.97 -7.86
C GLU A 53 9.72 -15.48 -9.28
N VAL A 54 8.71 -16.35 -9.43
CA VAL A 54 8.36 -16.91 -10.74
C VAL A 54 7.77 -15.86 -11.68
N ARG A 55 6.98 -14.91 -11.16
CA ARG A 55 6.25 -13.94 -11.99
C ARG A 55 7.02 -12.66 -12.25
N SER A 56 8.05 -12.36 -11.47
CA SER A 56 8.94 -11.23 -11.73
C SER A 56 10.14 -11.58 -12.62
N LYS A 57 10.41 -12.87 -12.85
CA LYS A 57 11.62 -13.34 -13.53
C LYS A 57 11.88 -12.69 -14.91
N ASP A 58 10.83 -12.52 -15.70
CA ASP A 58 10.94 -12.05 -17.08
C ASP A 58 10.57 -10.55 -17.21
N ILE A 59 10.53 -9.82 -16.09
CA ILE A 59 10.29 -8.37 -16.10
C ILE A 59 11.59 -7.66 -16.44
N GLU A 60 11.57 -6.90 -17.53
CA GLU A 60 12.68 -6.04 -17.93
C GLU A 60 12.74 -4.81 -17.01
N VAL A 61 13.89 -4.64 -16.35
CA VAL A 61 14.13 -3.51 -15.44
C VAL A 61 14.70 -2.34 -16.24
N PRO A 62 14.05 -1.17 -16.26
CA PRO A 62 14.59 0.01 -16.93
C PRO A 62 15.76 0.60 -16.14
N ASN A 63 16.41 1.63 -16.68
CA ASN A 63 17.42 2.37 -15.92
C ASN A 63 16.78 3.09 -14.73
N LEU A 64 17.14 2.70 -13.51
CA LEU A 64 16.60 3.25 -12.27
C LEU A 64 17.38 4.46 -11.72
N ASN A 65 18.48 4.85 -12.37
CA ASN A 65 19.34 5.95 -11.92
C ASN A 65 18.91 7.33 -12.48
N ASP A 66 17.72 7.44 -13.03
CA ASP A 66 17.18 8.71 -13.51
C ASP A 66 16.62 9.53 -12.34
N ASP A 67 17.24 10.68 -12.08
CA ASP A 67 16.85 11.60 -11.01
C ASP A 67 15.39 12.07 -11.12
N ALA A 68 14.87 12.26 -12.35
CA ALA A 68 13.48 12.66 -12.55
C ALA A 68 12.52 11.52 -12.16
N LEU A 69 12.87 10.28 -12.51
CA LEU A 69 12.12 9.08 -12.17
C LEU A 69 12.10 8.84 -10.65
N ILE A 70 13.25 8.94 -9.98
CA ILE A 70 13.40 8.82 -8.53
C ILE A 70 12.56 9.89 -7.82
N LYS A 71 12.64 11.14 -8.30
CA LYS A 71 11.91 12.27 -7.74
C LYS A 71 10.39 12.09 -7.86
N ALA A 72 9.89 11.68 -9.02
CA ALA A 72 8.46 11.37 -9.19
C ALA A 72 8.03 10.20 -8.27
N GLY A 73 8.88 9.18 -8.13
CA GLY A 73 8.69 8.07 -7.20
C GLY A 73 8.55 8.49 -5.75
N ALA A 74 9.35 9.47 -5.30
CA ALA A 74 9.29 9.99 -3.94
C ALA A 74 7.92 10.61 -3.61
N GLY A 75 7.36 11.40 -4.54
CA GLY A 75 6.04 12.00 -4.39
C GLY A 75 4.92 10.97 -4.27
N ASN A 76 4.93 9.96 -5.16
CA ASN A 76 3.99 8.84 -5.12
C ASN A 76 4.12 8.00 -3.84
N TYR A 77 5.34 7.67 -3.44
CA TYR A 77 5.59 6.94 -2.20
C TYR A 77 5.04 7.71 -0.99
N ASN A 78 5.33 9.01 -0.91
CA ASN A 78 4.89 9.85 0.19
C ASN A 78 3.36 9.88 0.33
N SER A 79 2.64 9.91 -0.78
CA SER A 79 1.17 9.99 -0.75
C SER A 79 0.48 8.65 -0.47
N MET A 80 1.12 7.53 -0.81
CA MET A 80 0.42 6.24 -0.88
C MET A 80 0.95 5.19 0.09
N CYS A 81 2.24 5.24 0.41
CA CYS A 81 2.95 4.12 1.03
C CYS A 81 3.30 4.39 2.50
N ILE A 82 3.54 5.64 2.88
CA ILE A 82 4.06 5.99 4.22
C ILE A 82 3.11 5.60 5.35
N GLY A 83 1.81 5.55 5.07
CA GLY A 83 0.80 5.15 6.04
C GLY A 83 1.04 3.74 6.57
N CYS A 84 1.53 2.83 5.73
CA CYS A 84 1.79 1.43 6.11
C CYS A 84 3.29 1.11 6.23
N HIS A 85 4.13 1.70 5.38
CA HIS A 85 5.55 1.34 5.21
C HIS A 85 6.54 2.34 5.80
N LEU A 86 6.03 3.44 6.38
CA LEU A 86 6.76 4.52 7.05
C LEU A 86 7.64 5.38 6.14
N ALA A 87 8.16 6.47 6.67
CA ALA A 87 9.16 7.33 6.02
C ALA A 87 10.32 7.59 6.99
N PRO A 88 11.50 8.03 6.50
CA PRO A 88 12.64 8.27 7.37
C PRO A 88 12.30 9.25 8.50
N GLY A 89 12.57 8.85 9.74
CA GLY A 89 12.24 9.63 10.94
C GLY A 89 10.77 9.57 11.38
N VAL A 90 9.90 8.80 10.70
CA VAL A 90 8.51 8.60 11.09
C VAL A 90 8.40 7.37 11.99
N ALA A 91 7.75 7.54 13.14
CA ALA A 91 7.43 6.46 14.07
C ALA A 91 6.37 5.51 13.48
N GLU A 92 6.16 4.36 14.12
CA GLU A 92 5.10 3.44 13.72
C GLU A 92 3.73 4.14 13.69
N THR A 93 2.95 3.86 12.66
CA THR A 93 1.59 4.34 12.47
C THR A 93 0.57 3.27 12.88
N GLU A 94 -0.66 3.69 13.15
CA GLU A 94 -1.80 2.79 13.40
C GLU A 94 -1.91 1.69 12.33
N LEU A 95 -1.76 2.04 11.04
CA LEU A 95 -1.82 1.07 9.94
C LEU A 95 -0.60 0.15 9.89
N SER A 96 0.60 0.66 10.17
CA SER A 96 1.81 -0.18 10.18
C SER A 96 1.76 -1.26 11.28
N GLN A 97 1.05 -0.98 12.38
CA GLN A 97 0.91 -1.89 13.52
C GLN A 97 -0.33 -2.80 13.41
N SER A 98 -1.39 -2.36 12.75
CA SER A 98 -2.70 -3.05 12.77
C SER A 98 -2.96 -3.95 11.55
N LEU A 99 -2.10 -3.91 10.54
CA LEU A 99 -2.24 -4.77 9.36
C LEU A 99 -1.64 -6.16 9.61
N TYR A 100 -2.33 -7.19 9.11
CA TYR A 100 -1.83 -8.56 9.10
C TYR A 100 -1.77 -9.13 7.66
N PRO A 101 -0.62 -9.67 7.23
CA PRO A 101 0.68 -9.56 7.90
C PRO A 101 1.15 -8.11 8.02
N ALA A 102 1.99 -7.83 9.01
CA ALA A 102 2.56 -6.50 9.21
C ALA A 102 3.39 -6.08 7.98
N PRO A 103 3.20 -4.86 7.45
CA PRO A 103 3.99 -4.35 6.35
C PRO A 103 5.46 -4.17 6.77
N PRO A 104 6.44 -4.49 5.92
CA PRO A 104 7.84 -4.21 6.22
C PRO A 104 8.09 -2.69 6.25
N ASN A 105 9.00 -2.27 7.13
CA ASN A 105 9.51 -0.89 7.13
C ASN A 105 10.46 -0.69 5.95
N LEU A 106 9.97 -0.05 4.88
CA LEU A 106 10.71 0.13 3.63
C LEU A 106 11.87 1.13 3.77
N THR A 107 11.87 1.96 4.81
CA THR A 107 13.01 2.84 5.13
C THR A 107 14.24 2.05 5.58
N LYS A 108 14.08 0.79 5.97
CA LYS A 108 15.16 -0.09 6.38
C LYS A 108 15.54 -1.09 5.30
N VAL A 109 14.55 -1.67 4.61
CA VAL A 109 14.78 -2.80 3.69
C VAL A 109 14.82 -2.41 2.21
N GLY A 110 14.21 -1.29 1.82
CA GLY A 110 14.10 -0.87 0.42
C GLY A 110 13.50 -1.96 -0.47
N ILE A 111 14.18 -2.27 -1.57
CA ILE A 111 13.79 -3.33 -2.52
C ILE A 111 14.62 -4.62 -2.42
N ASP A 112 15.53 -4.71 -1.45
CA ASP A 112 16.43 -5.86 -1.24
C ASP A 112 17.15 -6.35 -2.54
N GLY A 113 17.60 -5.39 -3.37
CA GLY A 113 18.30 -5.67 -4.63
C GLY A 113 17.46 -6.37 -5.70
N ASN A 114 16.13 -6.46 -5.56
CA ASN A 114 15.24 -7.14 -6.51
C ASN A 114 14.19 -6.18 -7.10
N PRO A 115 14.58 -5.30 -8.03
CA PRO A 115 13.68 -4.29 -8.60
C PRO A 115 12.51 -4.90 -9.36
N ALA A 116 12.71 -6.03 -10.04
CA ALA A 116 11.64 -6.74 -10.74
C ALA A 116 10.57 -7.27 -9.76
N ALA A 117 10.98 -7.85 -8.63
CA ALA A 117 10.04 -8.28 -7.59
C ALA A 117 9.31 -7.10 -6.96
N ALA A 118 10.03 -6.01 -6.65
CA ALA A 118 9.42 -4.79 -6.10
C ALA A 118 8.36 -4.22 -7.05
N PHE A 119 8.68 -4.11 -8.35
CA PHE A 119 7.73 -3.69 -9.37
C PHE A 119 6.49 -4.60 -9.39
N TRP A 120 6.68 -5.92 -9.42
CA TRP A 120 5.57 -6.88 -9.46
C TRP A 120 4.66 -6.75 -8.22
N VAL A 121 5.26 -6.63 -7.04
CA VAL A 121 4.55 -6.49 -5.76
C VAL A 121 3.77 -5.19 -5.70
N ILE A 122 4.34 -4.06 -6.14
CA ILE A 122 3.63 -2.78 -6.17
C ILE A 122 2.48 -2.83 -7.20
N LYS A 123 2.74 -3.37 -8.39
CA LYS A 123 1.75 -3.48 -9.47
C LYS A 123 0.55 -4.34 -9.08
N HIS A 124 0.79 -5.47 -8.43
CA HIS A 124 -0.25 -6.47 -8.18
C HIS A 124 -0.74 -6.52 -6.74
N GLY A 125 -0.06 -5.86 -5.81
CA GLY A 125 -0.30 -6.01 -4.38
C GLY A 125 0.00 -7.43 -3.90
N ILE A 126 -0.46 -7.74 -2.70
CA ILE A 126 -0.35 -9.09 -2.14
C ILE A 126 -1.74 -9.56 -1.73
N LYS A 127 -2.16 -10.70 -2.27
CA LYS A 127 -3.47 -11.27 -1.97
C LYS A 127 -3.58 -11.62 -0.48
N ALA A 128 -4.76 -11.39 0.10
CA ALA A 128 -5.05 -11.65 1.52
C ALA A 128 -4.16 -10.84 2.48
N THR A 129 -3.77 -9.63 2.08
CA THR A 129 -3.14 -8.62 2.94
C THR A 129 -3.82 -7.26 2.70
N GLY A 130 -3.41 -6.23 3.45
CA GLY A 130 -3.83 -4.85 3.21
C GLY A 130 -3.18 -4.18 1.99
N MET A 131 -2.27 -4.85 1.26
CA MET A 131 -1.52 -4.24 0.16
C MET A 131 -2.32 -4.26 -1.16
N PRO A 132 -2.76 -3.09 -1.68
CA PRO A 132 -3.59 -3.02 -2.88
C PRO A 132 -2.79 -3.24 -4.18
N ALA A 133 -3.50 -3.54 -5.26
CA ALA A 133 -2.94 -3.73 -6.60
C ALA A 133 -2.90 -2.40 -7.37
N TRP A 134 -1.82 -1.62 -7.22
CA TRP A 134 -1.73 -0.26 -7.79
C TRP A 134 -1.75 -0.21 -9.31
N GLY A 135 -1.35 -1.29 -9.99
CA GLY A 135 -1.41 -1.39 -11.46
C GLY A 135 -2.82 -1.33 -12.04
N LYS A 136 -3.87 -1.32 -11.21
CA LYS A 136 -5.25 -1.06 -11.65
C LYS A 136 -5.54 0.43 -11.90
N SER A 137 -4.78 1.32 -11.27
CA SER A 137 -5.01 2.78 -11.32
C SER A 137 -3.74 3.57 -11.63
N MET A 138 -2.60 2.90 -11.84
CA MET A 138 -1.31 3.54 -12.06
C MET A 138 -0.58 2.89 -13.24
N GLY A 139 -0.06 3.71 -14.15
CA GLY A 139 0.79 3.25 -15.25
C GLY A 139 2.15 2.73 -14.80
N ASP A 140 2.73 1.79 -15.56
CA ASP A 140 3.98 1.11 -15.20
C ASP A 140 5.16 2.07 -15.00
N GLN A 141 5.23 3.17 -15.76
CA GLN A 141 6.27 4.19 -15.62
C GLN A 141 6.29 4.84 -14.22
N TYR A 142 5.13 5.02 -13.60
CA TYR A 142 5.01 5.59 -12.25
C TYR A 142 5.37 4.57 -11.17
N ILE A 143 5.06 3.29 -11.43
CA ILE A 143 5.49 2.18 -10.57
C ILE A 143 7.01 2.04 -10.60
N TRP A 144 7.63 2.13 -11.78
CA TRP A 144 9.09 2.16 -11.89
C TRP A 144 9.72 3.36 -11.18
N GLY A 145 9.03 4.52 -11.16
CA GLY A 145 9.38 5.66 -10.30
C GLY A 145 9.51 5.27 -8.85
N MET A 146 8.50 4.60 -8.28
CA MET A 146 8.54 4.14 -6.90
C MET A 146 9.64 3.10 -6.66
N VAL A 147 9.87 2.17 -7.59
CA VAL A 147 10.96 1.18 -7.46
C VAL A 147 12.33 1.87 -7.44
N ALA A 148 12.57 2.82 -8.34
CA ALA A 148 13.79 3.61 -8.38
C ALA A 148 14.01 4.39 -7.07
N PHE A 149 12.95 5.00 -6.55
CA PHE A 149 12.98 5.69 -5.27
C PHE A 149 13.26 4.75 -4.09
N LEU A 150 12.59 3.60 -4.02
CA LEU A 150 12.76 2.61 -2.94
C LEU A 150 14.17 2.00 -2.90
N ASP A 151 14.91 2.00 -4.01
CA ASP A 151 16.33 1.60 -4.03
C ASP A 151 17.25 2.63 -3.35
N GLN A 152 16.84 3.90 -3.31
CA GLN A 152 17.58 4.97 -2.63
C GLN A 152 17.09 5.21 -1.20
N LEU A 153 15.83 4.91 -0.90
CA LEU A 153 15.17 5.23 0.37
C LEU A 153 15.97 4.80 1.62
N PRO A 154 16.54 3.57 1.72
CA PRO A 154 17.30 3.17 2.92
C PRO A 154 18.59 3.96 3.16
N LYS A 155 19.05 4.73 2.17
CA LYS A 155 20.27 5.53 2.21
C LYS A 155 19.98 6.99 2.58
N MET A 156 18.71 7.36 2.73
CA MET A 156 18.29 8.74 2.98
C MET A 156 18.01 8.99 4.46
N ASP A 157 18.43 10.15 4.94
CA ASP A 157 17.93 10.71 6.19
C ASP A 157 16.58 11.42 6.00
N ALA A 158 15.97 11.86 7.11
CA ALA A 158 14.68 12.55 7.10
C ALA A 158 14.71 13.88 6.32
N GLY A 159 15.82 14.62 6.35
CA GLY A 159 15.95 15.90 5.66
C GLY A 159 16.06 15.71 4.14
N GLN A 160 16.86 14.74 3.71
CA GLN A 160 17.01 14.35 2.30
C GLN A 160 15.68 13.86 1.73
N TYR A 161 14.98 13.00 2.47
CA TYR A 161 13.64 12.53 2.09
C TYR A 161 12.66 13.69 1.90
N GLN A 162 12.55 14.58 2.90
CA GLN A 162 11.63 15.71 2.84
C GLN A 162 11.94 16.67 1.68
N ALA A 163 13.22 16.96 1.44
CA ALA A 163 13.64 17.82 0.33
C ALA A 163 13.27 17.20 -1.04
N LEU A 164 13.49 15.89 -1.20
CA LEU A 164 13.16 15.19 -2.44
C LEU A 164 11.65 15.18 -2.69
N VAL A 165 10.85 14.82 -1.68
CA VAL A 165 9.38 14.83 -1.73
C VAL A 165 8.85 16.23 -2.06
N ALA A 166 9.34 17.28 -1.38
CA ALA A 166 8.92 18.65 -1.64
C ALA A 166 9.20 19.10 -3.09
N SER A 167 10.25 18.56 -3.71
CA SER A 167 10.61 18.85 -5.10
C SER A 167 9.88 17.98 -6.14
N SER A 168 9.09 16.99 -5.72
CA SER A 168 8.54 15.94 -6.61
C SER A 168 7.40 16.37 -7.53
N GLY A 169 6.74 17.49 -7.24
CA GLY A 169 5.48 17.86 -7.88
C GLY A 169 4.26 17.14 -7.30
N GLY A 170 4.45 16.25 -6.32
CA GLY A 170 3.39 15.54 -5.63
C GLY A 170 3.09 14.17 -6.23
N HIS A 171 1.82 13.79 -6.20
CA HIS A 171 1.34 12.46 -6.57
C HIS A 171 0.73 12.47 -7.97
N ASP A 172 1.15 11.52 -8.82
CA ASP A 172 0.69 11.36 -10.20
C ASP A 172 0.64 9.87 -10.60
N HIS A 173 -0.46 9.48 -11.22
CA HIS A 173 -0.72 8.13 -11.73
C HIS A 173 -0.66 8.01 -13.26
N GLY A 174 -0.58 9.13 -13.98
CA GLY A 174 -0.74 9.21 -15.44
C GLY A 174 -2.17 9.25 -15.91
N GLY A 175 -3.11 9.54 -15.00
CA GLY A 175 -4.54 9.42 -15.21
C GLY A 175 -5.09 8.03 -14.89
N GLY A 176 -6.36 7.98 -14.47
CA GLY A 176 -7.04 6.76 -14.04
C GLY A 176 -7.44 6.75 -12.57
N GLU A 177 -6.99 7.73 -11.78
CA GLU A 177 -7.48 7.96 -10.43
C GLU A 177 -8.91 8.52 -10.43
N THR A 178 -9.75 7.97 -9.55
CA THR A 178 -10.99 8.64 -9.19
C THR A 178 -10.65 9.84 -8.32
N GLN A 179 -11.06 11.04 -8.73
CA GLN A 179 -11.00 12.19 -7.83
C GLN A 179 -11.88 11.90 -6.62
N MET A 180 -11.24 11.67 -5.48
CA MET A 180 -11.94 11.54 -4.20
C MET A 180 -12.55 12.92 -3.91
N HIS A 181 -13.85 13.04 -4.12
CA HIS A 181 -14.56 14.24 -3.72
C HIS A 181 -14.47 14.37 -2.20
N ASN A 182 -14.19 15.59 -1.74
CA ASN A 182 -14.14 15.87 -0.33
C ASN A 182 -15.52 15.55 0.31
N HIS A 183 -15.56 14.64 1.27
CA HIS A 183 -16.78 14.30 2.04
C HIS A 183 -16.92 15.16 3.31
N GLU A 184 -16.05 16.15 3.54
CA GLU A 184 -16.16 17.16 4.61
C GLU A 184 -17.38 18.07 4.36
N GLY A 185 -18.56 17.53 4.62
CA GLY A 185 -19.85 18.18 4.39
C GLY A 185 -21.05 17.22 4.37
N GLN A 186 -20.84 15.91 4.24
CA GLN A 186 -21.93 14.93 4.26
C GLN A 186 -22.41 14.55 5.68
N HIS A 187 -21.82 15.17 6.70
CA HIS A 187 -22.29 15.13 8.10
C HIS A 187 -22.82 16.50 8.57
N GLY A 188 -23.41 17.28 7.66
CA GLY A 188 -24.13 18.50 7.97
C GLY A 188 -25.60 18.20 8.29
N SER A 189 -25.96 18.44 9.55
CA SER A 189 -27.29 18.48 10.16
C SER A 189 -28.49 18.57 9.21
N ALA A 190 -29.50 17.73 9.46
CA ALA A 190 -30.86 17.95 8.97
C ALA A 190 -31.24 19.42 9.16
N LYS A 191 -31.35 20.14 8.04
CA LYS A 191 -31.79 21.51 8.03
C LYS A 191 -33.26 21.50 8.46
N ALA A 192 -33.51 21.90 9.70
CA ALA A 192 -34.84 22.22 10.16
C ALA A 192 -35.32 23.45 9.37
N ASP A 193 -36.12 23.23 8.34
CA ASP A 193 -36.80 24.30 7.64
C ASP A 193 -37.94 24.81 8.53
N HIS A 194 -37.61 25.81 9.36
CA HIS A 194 -38.58 26.67 10.01
C HIS A 194 -39.01 27.77 9.04
N HIS A 195 -40.27 27.71 8.58
CA HIS A 195 -41.00 28.89 8.13
C HIS A 195 -42.17 29.14 9.09
N ALA A 196 -42.02 30.19 9.90
CA ALA A 196 -43.09 30.91 10.58
C ALA A 196 -43.24 32.24 9.81
N GLU A 197 -44.39 32.84 9.49
CA GLU A 197 -45.61 33.23 10.25
C GLU A 197 -46.47 34.13 9.30
N PRO A 198 -47.66 34.71 9.62
CA PRO A 198 -48.64 34.46 10.71
C PRO A 198 -50.16 34.55 10.31
N GLU A 199 -51.01 34.36 11.32
CA GLU A 199 -52.43 34.77 11.54
C GLU A 199 -53.58 34.26 10.62
N ALA A 200 -54.46 33.41 11.18
CA ALA A 200 -55.86 33.74 11.55
C ALA A 200 -56.77 32.50 11.64
N ALA A 201 -57.60 32.49 12.70
CA ALA A 201 -58.43 31.40 13.20
C ALA A 201 -59.47 30.79 12.25
N THR A 202 -59.80 29.50 12.43
CA THR A 202 -61.13 28.99 12.87
C THR A 202 -61.17 27.46 12.94
N ASP A 203 -61.79 26.94 14.01
CA ASP A 203 -62.13 25.53 14.24
C ASP A 203 -63.01 24.94 13.11
N HIS A 204 -62.94 23.61 12.89
CA HIS A 204 -64.12 22.72 12.76
C HIS A 204 -63.73 21.24 12.60
N HIS A 205 -64.54 20.37 13.21
CA HIS A 205 -64.44 18.91 13.23
C HIS A 205 -64.95 18.22 11.95
N ALA A 206 -64.34 17.05 11.68
CA ALA A 206 -64.92 15.78 11.20
C ALA A 206 -65.09 15.46 9.69
N SER A 207 -64.79 14.18 9.45
CA SER A 207 -65.33 13.21 8.47
C SER A 207 -64.56 12.90 7.17
N ASP A 208 -63.91 11.73 7.23
CA ASP A 208 -64.07 10.56 6.37
C ASP A 208 -63.59 10.55 4.89
N SER A 209 -63.03 9.38 4.55
CA SER A 209 -63.05 8.67 3.26
C SER A 209 -61.99 8.94 2.17
N SER A 210 -60.98 8.07 2.18
CA SER A 210 -60.80 6.96 1.19
C SER A 210 -59.75 7.05 0.07
N LYS A 211 -59.09 5.87 -0.11
CA LYS A 211 -58.30 5.31 -1.23
C LYS A 211 -56.83 5.75 -1.34
N ALA A 212 -55.86 4.94 -0.92
CA ALA A 212 -55.34 3.70 -1.52
C ALA A 212 -54.70 3.90 -2.91
N ASN A 213 -53.37 3.79 -3.03
CA ASN A 213 -52.71 2.53 -3.40
C ASN A 213 -51.15 2.67 -3.39
N ALA A 214 -50.50 1.52 -3.17
CA ALA A 214 -49.09 1.16 -3.26
C ALA A 214 -48.35 1.75 -4.49
N GLY A 215 -47.03 1.95 -4.52
CA GLY A 215 -45.94 1.22 -3.86
C GLY A 215 -45.17 0.39 -4.89
N ALA A 216 -43.83 0.55 -4.89
CA ALA A 216 -42.79 -0.29 -5.49
C ALA A 216 -42.37 -0.07 -6.98
N ASP A 217 -41.10 0.36 -7.08
CA ASP A 217 -39.99 -0.26 -7.84
C ASP A 217 -40.04 -0.40 -9.38
N HIS A 218 -39.04 0.20 -10.05
CA HIS A 218 -37.90 -0.54 -10.62
C HIS A 218 -36.97 0.37 -11.45
N HIS A 219 -35.67 0.30 -11.16
CA HIS A 219 -34.59 0.89 -11.95
C HIS A 219 -34.40 0.14 -13.27
N GLY A 220 -34.31 0.92 -14.35
CA GLY A 220 -33.98 0.49 -15.70
C GLY A 220 -32.48 0.39 -15.95
N ASP A 221 -32.17 -0.66 -16.70
CA ASP A 221 -31.01 -0.94 -17.55
C ASP A 221 -30.33 0.29 -18.19
N SER A 222 -29.01 0.21 -18.37
CA SER A 222 -28.35 0.61 -19.63
C SER A 222 -26.89 0.15 -19.65
N SER A 223 -26.64 -0.85 -20.48
CA SER A 223 -25.39 -1.08 -21.20
C SER A 223 -24.88 0.16 -21.94
N SER A 224 -23.56 0.38 -21.98
CA SER A 224 -22.92 0.88 -23.20
C SER A 224 -21.43 0.54 -23.26
N SER A 225 -21.09 0.00 -24.43
CA SER A 225 -19.78 -0.29 -25.02
C SER A 225 -19.03 0.96 -25.45
N ALA A 226 -17.69 0.93 -25.44
CA ALA A 226 -16.86 1.45 -26.53
C ALA A 226 -15.39 1.00 -26.37
N ASP A 227 -14.89 0.30 -27.38
CA ASP A 227 -13.47 0.14 -27.72
C ASP A 227 -12.77 1.49 -27.93
N HIS A 228 -11.44 1.57 -27.86
CA HIS A 228 -10.57 2.25 -28.85
C HIS A 228 -9.05 2.17 -28.53
N HIS A 229 -8.33 1.61 -29.50
CA HIS A 229 -6.98 1.94 -30.02
C HIS A 229 -5.68 1.76 -29.22
N ALA A 230 -4.92 0.75 -29.66
CA ALA A 230 -3.47 0.69 -29.59
C ALA A 230 -2.83 1.57 -30.67
N ALA A 231 -1.76 2.30 -30.32
CA ALA A 231 -0.82 2.88 -31.25
C ALA A 231 0.61 2.57 -30.81
N ASP A 232 1.31 1.94 -31.75
CA ASP A 232 2.70 1.54 -31.80
C ASP A 232 3.60 2.76 -32.03
N MET A 233 4.68 2.92 -31.27
CA MET A 233 5.76 3.87 -31.60
C MET A 233 7.12 3.32 -31.19
N THR A 234 7.88 2.91 -32.19
CA THR A 234 9.34 2.72 -32.16
C THR A 234 10.05 4.08 -32.31
N PRO A 235 11.32 4.15 -31.88
CA PRO A 235 12.28 4.87 -32.71
C PRO A 235 13.56 4.05 -32.97
N SER A 236 13.84 3.86 -34.26
CA SER A 236 15.16 3.51 -34.79
C SER A 236 16.11 4.71 -34.73
N GLY A 237 17.39 4.43 -34.51
CA GLY A 237 18.43 5.42 -34.30
C GLY A 237 19.12 6.00 -35.55
N SER A 238 20.10 6.85 -35.25
CA SER A 238 21.22 7.32 -36.06
C SER A 238 22.19 7.98 -35.06
N GLY A 239 23.41 7.47 -34.82
CA GLY A 239 24.64 7.74 -35.59
C GLY A 239 25.15 9.17 -35.31
N ALA A 240 26.40 9.51 -34.99
CA ALA A 240 27.72 8.88 -35.08
C ALA A 240 28.69 9.78 -34.24
N ASP A 241 29.61 9.22 -33.46
CA ASP A 241 31.07 9.17 -33.70
C ASP A 241 31.92 10.33 -33.11
N HIS A 242 33.19 9.96 -32.80
CA HIS A 242 34.39 10.76 -32.45
C HIS A 242 34.56 11.11 -30.95
N HIS A 243 35.67 10.86 -30.24
CA HIS A 243 37.08 10.66 -30.59
C HIS A 243 37.80 9.81 -29.52
N ALA A 244 38.76 9.00 -29.97
CA ALA A 244 39.82 8.39 -29.15
C ALA A 244 40.90 9.43 -28.78
N THR A 245 41.59 9.24 -27.65
CA THR A 245 43.07 9.07 -27.54
C THR A 245 43.52 8.77 -26.10
N ASP A 246 44.24 7.67 -25.96
CA ASP A 246 45.53 7.42 -25.27
C ASP A 246 45.89 8.06 -23.91
N GLY A 247 46.52 7.24 -23.04
CA GLY A 247 47.47 7.76 -22.05
C GLY A 247 47.76 6.95 -20.78
N GLN A 248 48.47 5.82 -20.91
CA GLN A 248 49.60 5.38 -20.09
C GLN A 248 49.65 5.51 -18.53
N THR A 249 49.77 4.32 -17.90
CA THR A 249 50.82 3.84 -16.94
C THR A 249 50.95 4.33 -15.48
N ALA A 250 51.45 3.37 -14.68
CA ALA A 250 52.13 3.40 -13.37
C ALA A 250 51.21 3.16 -12.14
N GLU A 251 51.18 1.95 -11.58
CA GLU A 251 52.14 1.38 -10.59
C GLU A 251 52.21 2.15 -9.26
N GLY A 252 51.91 1.43 -8.16
CA GLY A 252 52.71 1.55 -6.94
C GLY A 252 51.97 1.86 -5.64
N ALA A 253 52.10 0.90 -4.72
CA ALA A 253 52.33 1.05 -3.28
C ALA A 253 51.15 0.90 -2.30
N ALA A 254 51.31 -0.19 -1.55
CA ALA A 254 50.69 -0.64 -0.32
C ALA A 254 50.81 0.31 0.90
N GLY A 255 49.99 -0.01 1.92
CA GLY A 255 50.14 0.39 3.32
C GLY A 255 48.96 1.25 3.79
N HIS A 256 48.29 1.04 4.93
CA HIS A 256 48.53 0.20 6.10
C HIS A 256 47.17 -0.08 6.77
N HIS A 257 47.01 -1.29 7.28
CA HIS A 257 45.93 -1.69 8.19
C HIS A 257 46.37 -1.34 9.62
N GLU A 258 45.61 -0.50 10.31
CA GLU A 258 45.70 -0.35 11.77
C GLU A 258 44.31 -0.62 12.38
N THR A 259 44.28 -1.62 13.24
CA THR A 259 43.16 -2.07 14.07
C THR A 259 43.44 -1.69 15.52
N GLU A 260 42.52 -1.00 16.19
CA GLU A 260 42.29 -1.06 17.65
C GLU A 260 41.05 -0.23 18.05
N PRO A 261 40.44 -0.39 19.25
CA PRO A 261 39.73 -1.58 19.75
C PRO A 261 38.26 -1.28 20.12
N ALA A 262 37.55 -2.36 20.46
CA ALA A 262 36.19 -2.38 20.99
C ALA A 262 36.00 -1.49 22.24
N GLN A 263 34.93 -0.68 22.23
CA GLN A 263 34.40 -0.01 23.41
C GLN A 263 33.06 -0.62 23.83
N LYS A 264 32.93 -0.75 25.15
CA LYS A 264 31.86 -1.44 25.90
C LYS A 264 30.50 -0.77 25.74
N GLU A 265 29.48 -1.62 25.77
CA GLU A 265 28.07 -1.35 26.03
C GLU A 265 27.84 -0.29 27.11
N GLN A 266 27.00 0.71 26.78
CA GLN A 266 26.44 1.67 27.73
C GLN A 266 24.94 1.75 27.47
N THR A 267 24.16 1.26 28.43
CA THR A 267 22.69 1.29 28.44
C THR A 267 22.19 2.73 28.39
N PRO A 268 21.28 3.12 27.47
CA PRO A 268 20.66 4.45 27.51
C PRO A 268 19.72 4.55 28.71
N ALA A 269 19.89 5.60 29.51
CA ALA A 269 19.00 5.98 30.59
C ALA A 269 17.59 6.30 30.04
N ALA A 270 16.56 5.97 30.83
CA ALA A 270 15.15 6.24 30.52
C ALA A 270 14.91 7.72 30.19
N ALA A 271 14.18 7.98 29.11
CA ALA A 271 13.73 9.31 28.74
C ALA A 271 12.62 9.80 29.71
N PRO A 272 12.55 11.09 30.05
CA PRO A 272 11.51 11.62 30.93
C PRO A 272 10.12 11.63 30.26
N ASN A 273 9.09 11.19 31.00
CA ASN A 273 7.68 11.17 30.59
C ASN A 273 7.02 12.57 30.70
N THR A 274 7.49 13.54 29.92
CA THR A 274 6.86 14.87 29.88
C THR A 274 6.57 15.31 28.44
N HIS A 275 5.41 15.95 28.26
CA HIS A 275 5.11 16.73 27.06
C HIS A 275 4.37 18.02 27.44
N THR A 276 4.56 19.07 26.64
CA THR A 276 3.99 20.40 26.87
C THR A 276 2.88 20.66 25.86
N HIS A 277 1.70 21.04 26.35
CA HIS A 277 0.58 21.42 25.48
C HIS A 277 0.69 22.90 25.04
N ALA A 278 -0.10 23.28 24.04
CA ALA A 278 -0.14 24.63 23.48
C ALA A 278 -0.56 25.73 24.48
N ASP A 279 -1.03 25.35 25.68
CA ASP A 279 -1.35 26.24 26.80
C ASP A 279 -0.19 26.43 27.80
N GLY A 280 0.98 25.82 27.54
CA GLY A 280 2.20 25.98 28.32
C GLY A 280 2.24 25.22 29.65
N LYS A 281 1.33 24.27 29.89
CA LYS A 281 1.34 23.44 31.09
C LYS A 281 2.03 22.10 30.84
N GLU A 282 2.91 21.73 31.77
CA GLU A 282 3.57 20.41 31.80
C GLU A 282 2.78 19.45 32.68
N HIS A 283 2.59 18.22 32.19
CA HIS A 283 2.01 17.13 32.96
C HIS A 283 2.97 15.95 33.03
N LEU A 284 3.18 15.44 34.25
CA LEU A 284 3.95 14.24 34.55
C LEU A 284 3.02 13.03 34.58
N HIS A 285 3.41 11.95 33.89
CA HIS A 285 2.76 10.66 34.02
C HIS A 285 3.59 9.77 34.95
N ASP A 286 2.99 9.33 36.05
CA ASP A 286 3.53 8.22 36.85
C ASP A 286 3.40 6.92 36.05
N SER A 287 4.46 6.11 36.06
CA SER A 287 4.57 4.83 35.34
C SER A 287 3.61 3.75 35.84
#